data_AF-A0A4Q3EPW5-F1
#
_entry.id   AF-A0A4Q3EPW5-F1
#
_cell.length_a   1.000
_cell.length_b   1.000
_cell.length_c   1.000
_cell.angle_alpha   90.00
_cell.angle_beta   90.00
_cell.angle_gamma   90.00
#
_symmetry.space_group_name_H-M   'P 1'
#
loop_
_entity.id
_entity.type
_entity.pdbx_description
1 polymer ?
#
loop_
_entity_poly.entity_id
_entity_poly.type
_entity_poly.pdbx_seq_one_letter_code
_entity_poly.pdbx_strand_id
1 'polypeptide(L)'
;MNSIALFFETKQGKYIKNFIIGLGASVVLMGALFKIQHWPGAGIMLTVGMVTEAFIFALLGLLPPHKDYYWERFYPGIDENPHVEAYRKGVKFDSAAGKTSPGAALDKMMEDAQIAPANIRRLGDNLQRFGTVVEQIKDISDITSA
;
A
#
# COMPACT_ATOMS: atom_id res chain seq x y z
N MET A 1 15.78 17.35 -16.41
CA MET A 1 15.08 16.25 -17.11
C MET A 1 14.46 15.20 -16.16
N ASN A 2 14.71 15.22 -14.84
CA ASN A 2 14.15 14.24 -13.89
C ASN A 2 12.79 14.62 -13.26
N SER A 3 12.33 15.87 -13.41
CA SER A 3 11.14 16.37 -12.70
C SER A 3 9.81 15.85 -13.25
N ILE A 4 9.74 15.57 -14.56
CA ILE A 4 8.51 15.09 -15.20
C ILE A 4 8.25 13.63 -14.84
N ALA A 5 9.30 12.79 -14.83
CA ALA A 5 9.21 11.39 -14.39
C ALA A 5 8.80 11.28 -12.91
N LEU A 6 9.38 12.12 -12.03
CA LEU A 6 9.04 12.16 -10.61
C LEU A 6 7.57 12.57 -10.36
N PHE A 7 7.02 13.48 -11.16
CA PHE A 7 5.61 13.87 -11.05
C PHE A 7 4.66 12.71 -11.39
N PHE A 8 4.96 11.92 -12.43
CA PHE A 8 4.16 10.75 -12.80
C PHE A 8 4.28 9.55 -11.85
N GLU A 9 5.29 9.53 -10.97
CA GLU A 9 5.39 8.55 -9.88
C GLU A 9 4.51 8.90 -8.66
N THR A 10 4.05 10.15 -8.52
CA THR A 10 3.14 10.57 -7.43
C THR A 10 1.73 9.97 -7.58
N LYS A 11 0.97 9.89 -6.49
CA LYS A 11 -0.43 9.40 -6.52
C LYS A 11 -1.29 10.18 -7.52
N GLN A 12 -1.09 11.50 -7.61
CA GLN A 12 -1.81 12.35 -8.56
C GLN A 12 -1.35 12.12 -10.01
N GLY A 13 -0.05 11.98 -10.25
CA GLY A 13 0.48 11.68 -11.59
C GLY A 13 0.00 10.33 -12.14
N LYS A 14 -0.08 9.30 -11.31
CA LYS A 14 -0.65 7.99 -11.69
C LYS A 14 -2.14 8.10 -12.05
N TYR A 15 -2.91 8.85 -11.27
CA TYR A 15 -4.32 9.08 -11.56
C TYR A 15 -4.52 9.82 -12.89
N ILE A 16 -3.76 10.91 -13.12
CA ILE A 16 -3.81 11.68 -14.37
C ILE A 16 -3.41 10.80 -15.57
N LYS A 17 -2.38 9.98 -15.44
CA LYS A 17 -1.98 9.04 -16.49
C LYS A 17 -3.11 8.09 -16.86
N ASN A 18 -3.71 7.44 -15.86
CA ASN A 18 -4.81 6.50 -16.09
C ASN A 18 -6.04 7.19 -16.67
N PHE A 19 -6.30 8.44 -16.26
CA PHE A 19 -7.40 9.24 -16.78
C PHE A 19 -7.19 9.57 -18.27
N ILE A 20 -6.01 10.03 -18.68
CA ILE A 20 -5.71 10.33 -20.09
C ILE A 20 -5.83 9.08 -20.97
N ILE A 21 -5.29 7.95 -20.51
CA ILE A 21 -5.39 6.67 -21.23
C ILE A 21 -6.85 6.23 -21.35
N GLY A 22 -7.61 6.28 -20.25
CA GLY A 22 -9.03 5.91 -20.25
C GLY A 22 -9.86 6.81 -21.17
N LEU A 23 -9.56 8.11 -21.18
CA LEU A 23 -10.26 9.07 -22.04
C LEU A 23 -9.93 8.84 -23.51
N GLY A 24 -8.67 8.57 -23.85
CA GLY A 24 -8.27 8.21 -25.21
C GLY A 24 -8.91 6.92 -25.71
N ALA A 25 -8.88 5.87 -24.89
CA ALA A 25 -9.51 4.60 -25.20
C ALA A 25 -11.03 4.77 -25.45
N SER A 26 -11.70 5.65 -24.71
CA SER A 26 -13.13 5.94 -24.95
C SER A 26 -13.40 6.52 -26.34
N VAL A 27 -12.52 7.40 -26.84
CA VAL A 27 -12.63 8.00 -28.19
C VAL A 27 -12.41 6.96 -29.28
N VAL A 28 -11.43 6.05 -29.09
CA VAL A 28 -11.16 4.93 -30.01
C VAL A 28 -12.37 4.00 -30.10
N LEU A 29 -12.95 3.62 -28.94
CA LEU A 29 -14.12 2.77 -28.90
C LEU A 29 -15.33 3.42 -29.58
N MET A 30 -15.50 4.74 -29.43
CA MET A 30 -16.56 5.46 -30.14
C MET A 30 -16.35 5.45 -31.66
N GLY A 31 -15.10 5.61 -32.13
CA GLY A 31 -14.76 5.49 -33.55
C GLY A 31 -15.00 4.09 -34.12
N ALA A 32 -14.65 3.05 -33.36
CA ALA A 32 -14.93 1.66 -33.72
C ALA A 32 -16.45 1.39 -33.79
N LEU A 33 -17.21 1.90 -32.83
CA LEU A 33 -18.67 1.78 -32.80
C LEU A 33 -19.31 2.41 -34.05
N PHE A 34 -18.89 3.63 -34.42
CA PHE A 34 -19.38 4.31 -35.63
C PHE A 34 -19.06 3.50 -36.89
N LYS A 35 -17.87 2.87 -36.93
CA LYS A 35 -17.47 2.01 -38.05
C LYS A 35 -18.36 0.77 -38.19
N ILE A 36 -18.71 0.12 -37.08
CA ILE A 36 -19.59 -1.06 -37.07
C ILE A 36 -21.03 -0.67 -37.47
N GLN A 37 -21.53 0.46 -36.97
CA GLN A 37 -22.89 0.92 -37.24
C GLN A 37 -23.07 1.61 -38.61
N HIS A 38 -22.00 1.77 -39.39
CA HIS A 38 -22.01 2.42 -40.71
C HIS A 38 -22.60 3.84 -40.69
N TRP A 39 -22.44 4.56 -39.58
CA TRP A 39 -22.93 5.93 -39.44
C TRP A 39 -22.13 6.90 -40.35
N PRO A 40 -22.77 7.98 -40.85
CA PRO A 40 -22.08 8.98 -41.65
C PRO A 40 -20.90 9.58 -40.86
N GLY A 41 -19.73 9.68 -41.50
CA GLY A 41 -18.51 10.15 -40.84
C GLY A 41 -17.73 9.09 -40.06
N ALA A 42 -18.13 7.81 -40.11
CA ALA A 42 -17.44 6.71 -39.41
C ALA A 42 -15.94 6.60 -39.73
N GLY A 43 -15.55 6.85 -40.98
CA GLY A 43 -14.14 6.87 -41.36
C GLY A 43 -13.36 7.94 -40.60
N ILE A 44 -13.90 9.16 -40.52
CA ILE A 44 -13.25 10.30 -39.87
C ILE A 44 -13.15 10.05 -38.35
N MET A 45 -14.24 9.59 -37.72
CA MET A 45 -14.24 9.29 -36.29
C MET A 45 -13.25 8.17 -35.93
N LEU A 46 -13.15 7.14 -36.78
CA LEU A 46 -12.16 6.07 -36.61
C LEU A 46 -10.73 6.59 -36.76
N THR A 47 -10.46 7.44 -37.74
CA THR A 47 -9.14 8.06 -37.91
C THR A 47 -8.75 8.89 -36.69
N VAL A 48 -9.67 9.70 -36.16
CA VAL A 48 -9.44 10.49 -34.94
C VAL A 48 -9.12 9.60 -33.75
N GLY A 49 -9.86 8.50 -33.57
CA GLY A 49 -9.57 7.49 -32.55
C GLY A 49 -8.15 6.92 -32.71
N MET A 50 -7.81 6.41 -33.88
CA MET A 50 -6.50 5.79 -34.15
C MET A 50 -5.33 6.77 -33.96
N VAL A 51 -5.49 8.04 -34.35
CA VAL A 51 -4.47 9.09 -34.12
C VAL A 51 -4.31 9.38 -32.63
N THR A 52 -5.42 9.43 -31.89
CA THR A 52 -5.40 9.61 -30.43
C THR A 52 -4.64 8.46 -29.76
N GLU A 53 -4.87 7.22 -30.18
CA GLU A 53 -4.19 6.04 -29.65
C GLU A 53 -2.69 6.04 -29.96
N ALA A 54 -2.32 6.42 -31.19
CA ALA A 54 -0.91 6.56 -31.57
C ALA A 54 -0.17 7.58 -30.70
N PHE A 55 -0.81 8.71 -30.37
CA PHE A 55 -0.24 9.73 -29.50
C PHE A 55 -0.07 9.23 -28.05
N ILE A 56 -1.06 8.52 -27.52
CA ILE A 56 -1.00 7.96 -26.17
C ILE A 56 0.09 6.90 -26.05
N PHE A 57 0.24 6.02 -27.04
CA PHE A 57 1.32 5.04 -27.04
C PHE A 57 2.70 5.67 -27.18
N ALA A 58 2.85 6.72 -27.99
CA ALA A 58 4.10 7.47 -28.07
C ALA A 58 4.47 8.10 -26.71
N LEU A 59 3.49 8.66 -25.98
CA LEU A 59 3.70 9.17 -24.63
C LEU A 59 4.09 8.06 -23.65
N LEU A 60 3.38 6.92 -23.66
CA LEU A 60 3.67 5.77 -22.81
C LEU A 60 5.07 5.19 -23.05
N GLY A 61 5.53 5.15 -24.30
CA GLY A 61 6.89 4.70 -24.63
C GLY A 61 7.99 5.65 -24.14
N LEU A 62 7.68 6.94 -24.00
CA LEU A 62 8.61 7.95 -23.46
C LEU A 62 8.61 7.98 -21.92
N LEU A 63 7.53 7.52 -21.30
CA LEU A 63 7.40 7.45 -19.84
C LEU A 63 8.12 6.20 -19.30
N PRO A 64 8.93 6.33 -18.22
CA PRO A 64 9.62 5.18 -17.64
C PRO A 64 8.61 4.13 -17.13
N PRO A 65 8.94 2.82 -17.26
CA PRO A 65 8.08 1.75 -16.79
C PRO A 65 7.87 1.86 -15.27
N HIS A 66 6.77 1.29 -14.79
CA HIS A 66 6.52 1.22 -13.36
C HIS A 66 7.64 0.45 -12.67
N LYS A 67 8.06 0.94 -11.50
CA LYS A 67 9.00 0.20 -10.66
C LYS A 67 8.31 -1.06 -10.15
N ASP A 68 8.85 -2.21 -10.51
CA ASP A 68 8.46 -3.48 -9.93
C ASP A 68 8.97 -3.54 -8.50
N TYR A 69 8.05 -3.72 -7.55
CA TYR A 69 8.39 -3.86 -6.14
C TYR A 69 8.44 -5.34 -5.82
N TYR A 70 9.64 -5.87 -5.59
CA TYR A 70 9.87 -7.25 -5.17
C TYR A 70 9.59 -7.41 -3.67
N TRP A 71 8.34 -7.19 -3.26
CA TRP A 71 7.89 -7.32 -1.86
C TRP A 71 8.08 -8.76 -1.33
N GLU A 72 8.04 -9.73 -2.22
CA GLU A 72 8.35 -11.16 -2.00
C GLU A 72 9.70 -11.38 -1.30
N ARG A 73 10.69 -10.51 -1.53
CA ARG A 73 12.02 -10.63 -0.92
C ARG A 73 12.03 -10.29 0.57
N PHE A 74 11.13 -9.42 1.01
CA PHE A 74 11.05 -8.95 2.41
C PHE A 74 9.90 -9.61 3.17
N TYR A 75 8.88 -10.07 2.45
CA TYR A 75 7.71 -10.74 2.98
C TYR A 75 7.45 -12.00 2.14
N PRO A 76 8.12 -13.12 2.42
CA PRO A 76 7.80 -14.37 1.74
C PRO A 76 6.34 -14.76 2.03
N GLY A 77 5.55 -15.02 0.99
CA GLY A 77 4.16 -15.48 1.10
C GLY A 77 3.06 -14.40 1.04
N ILE A 78 3.34 -13.15 0.65
CA ILE A 78 2.28 -12.11 0.57
C ILE A 78 1.24 -12.39 -0.51
N ASP A 79 1.62 -13.12 -1.55
CA ASP A 79 0.76 -13.43 -2.69
C ASP A 79 -0.13 -14.64 -2.37
N GLU A 80 0.16 -15.35 -1.28
CA GLU A 80 -0.63 -16.46 -0.79
C GLU A 80 -1.83 -15.93 -0.02
N ASN A 81 -3.01 -16.08 -0.61
CA ASN A 81 -4.26 -15.76 0.06
C ASN A 81 -4.45 -16.71 1.26
N PRO A 82 -4.53 -16.22 2.51
CA PRO A 82 -4.58 -17.05 3.71
C PRO A 82 -5.79 -18.00 3.76
N HIS A 83 -6.87 -17.70 3.02
CA HIS A 83 -7.98 -18.63 2.87
C HIS A 83 -7.58 -19.87 2.06
N VAL A 84 -6.74 -19.73 1.04
CA VAL A 84 -6.37 -20.82 0.11
C VAL A 84 -5.36 -21.78 0.77
N GLU A 85 -4.45 -21.27 1.60
CA GLU A 85 -3.54 -22.11 2.38
C GLU A 85 -4.25 -23.00 3.42
N ALA A 86 -5.28 -22.47 4.10
CA ALA A 86 -6.03 -23.22 5.10
C ALA A 86 -6.78 -24.41 4.50
N TYR A 87 -7.39 -24.22 3.31
CA TYR A 87 -8.01 -25.31 2.56
C TYR A 87 -6.98 -26.35 2.08
N ARG A 88 -5.79 -25.93 1.63
CA ARG A 88 -4.73 -26.84 1.16
C ARG A 88 -4.10 -27.66 2.30
N LYS A 89 -3.92 -27.06 3.48
CA LYS A 89 -3.32 -27.71 4.67
C LYS A 89 -4.33 -28.48 5.53
N GLY A 90 -5.61 -28.55 5.13
CA GLY A 90 -6.64 -29.30 5.85
C GLY A 90 -7.00 -28.72 7.22
N VAL A 91 -6.57 -27.48 7.51
CA VAL A 91 -6.86 -26.78 8.76
C VAL A 91 -8.15 -26.00 8.55
N LYS A 92 -9.19 -26.31 9.32
CA LYS A 92 -10.43 -25.52 9.32
C LYS A 92 -10.06 -24.07 9.65
N PHE A 93 -10.39 -23.14 8.75
CA PHE A 93 -10.20 -21.71 8.96
C PHE A 93 -11.14 -21.26 10.09
N ASP A 94 -10.63 -21.24 11.32
CA ASP A 94 -11.34 -20.62 12.42
C ASP A 94 -11.25 -19.11 12.21
N SER A 95 -12.40 -18.47 11.97
CA SER A 95 -12.51 -17.04 11.64
C SER A 95 -12.17 -16.11 12.83
N ALA A 96 -11.40 -16.60 13.80
CA ALA A 96 -10.96 -15.90 14.99
C ALA A 96 -9.69 -15.04 14.77
N ALA A 97 -8.95 -15.24 13.67
CA ALA A 97 -7.76 -14.43 13.36
C ALA A 97 -8.07 -12.96 13.03
N GLY A 98 -9.33 -12.62 12.70
CA GLY A 98 -9.82 -11.25 12.58
C GLY A 98 -10.55 -10.72 13.82
N LYS A 99 -10.64 -11.52 14.89
CA LYS A 99 -11.33 -11.18 16.16
C LYS A 99 -10.48 -11.47 17.39
N THR A 100 -9.16 -11.55 17.23
CA THR A 100 -8.30 -11.48 18.40
C THR A 100 -8.29 -10.01 18.80
N SER A 101 -9.18 -9.63 19.72
CA SER A 101 -9.12 -8.30 20.32
C SER A 101 -7.68 -8.09 20.83
N PRO A 102 -7.14 -6.86 20.82
CA PRO A 102 -5.82 -6.61 21.37
C PRO A 102 -5.62 -7.23 22.76
N GLY A 103 -6.69 -7.33 23.57
CA GLY A 103 -6.71 -8.02 24.86
C GLY A 103 -6.48 -9.53 24.76
N ALA A 104 -7.07 -10.23 23.79
CA ALA A 104 -6.88 -11.67 23.61
C ALA A 104 -5.48 -12.03 23.10
N ALA A 105 -4.86 -11.14 22.31
CA ALA A 105 -3.46 -11.30 21.90
C ALA A 105 -2.51 -11.04 23.09
N LEU A 106 -2.84 -10.06 23.93
CA LEU A 106 -2.12 -9.77 25.17
C LEU A 106 -2.25 -10.92 26.18
N ASP A 107 -3.43 -11.48 26.38
CA ASP A 107 -3.66 -12.63 27.26
C ASP A 107 -2.86 -13.85 26.79
N LYS A 108 -2.87 -14.12 25.49
CA LYS A 108 -2.07 -15.20 24.90
C LYS A 108 -0.56 -14.97 25.05
N MET A 109 -0.10 -13.72 24.95
CA MET A 109 1.30 -13.36 25.21
C MET A 109 1.64 -13.43 26.71
N MET A 110 0.70 -13.12 27.61
CA MET A 110 0.87 -13.24 29.05
C MET A 110 0.96 -14.71 29.49
N GLU A 111 0.20 -15.58 28.84
CA GLU A 111 0.21 -17.03 29.03
C GLU A 111 1.49 -17.67 28.44
N ASP A 112 1.82 -17.39 27.17
CA ASP A 112 2.98 -17.96 26.47
C ASP A 112 4.31 -17.49 27.08
N ALA A 113 4.40 -16.24 27.55
CA ALA A 113 5.62 -15.70 28.17
C ALA A 113 5.73 -15.99 29.69
N GLN A 114 4.81 -16.77 30.27
CA GLN A 114 4.73 -17.06 31.71
C GLN A 114 4.99 -15.82 32.56
N ILE A 115 4.26 -14.73 32.29
CA ILE A 115 4.45 -13.47 33.02
C ILE A 115 3.88 -13.64 34.44
N ALA A 116 4.72 -14.12 35.35
CA ALA A 116 4.38 -14.22 36.76
C ALA A 116 4.09 -12.80 37.33
N PRO A 117 3.11 -12.62 38.24
CA PRO A 117 2.80 -11.33 38.86
C PRO A 117 4.01 -10.61 39.49
N ALA A 118 5.05 -11.38 39.85
CA ALA A 118 6.33 -10.87 40.34
C ALA A 118 7.12 -10.09 39.28
N ASN A 119 7.05 -10.48 38.00
CA ASN A 119 7.79 -9.83 36.91
C ASN A 119 7.15 -8.50 36.50
N ILE A 120 5.81 -8.38 36.59
CA ILE A 120 5.08 -7.12 36.36
C ILE A 120 5.41 -6.10 37.45
N ARG A 121 5.48 -6.55 38.72
CA ARG A 121 5.92 -5.70 39.84
C ARG A 121 7.35 -5.21 39.64
N ARG A 122 8.28 -6.09 39.25
CA ARG A 122 9.66 -5.71 38.92
C ARG A 122 9.75 -4.72 37.76
N LEU A 123 8.91 -4.85 36.74
CA LEU A 123 8.84 -3.90 35.63
C LEU A 123 8.33 -2.52 36.11
N GLY A 124 7.31 -2.49 36.97
CA GLY A 124 6.82 -1.27 37.60
C GLY A 124 7.88 -0.58 38.47
N ASP A 125 8.59 -1.35 39.30
CA ASP A 125 9.69 -0.83 40.13
C ASP A 125 10.83 -0.26 39.28
N ASN A 126 11.16 -0.92 38.15
CA ASN A 126 12.17 -0.44 37.21
C ASN A 126 11.71 0.82 36.44
N LEU A 127 10.43 0.92 36.09
CA LEU A 127 9.86 2.13 35.47
C LEU A 127 9.80 3.31 36.43
N GLN A 128 9.50 3.07 37.72
CA GLN A 128 9.57 4.10 38.76
C GLN A 128 10.99 4.59 38.97
N ARG A 129 11.96 3.67 39.10
CA ARG A 129 13.39 4.02 39.19
C ARG A 129 13.86 4.80 37.97
N PHE A 130 13.42 4.41 36.77
CA PHE A 130 13.71 5.13 35.54
C PHE A 130 13.11 6.55 35.56
N GLY A 131 11.86 6.69 36.01
CA GLY A 131 11.22 8.00 36.19
C GLY A 131 11.99 8.91 37.14
N THR A 132 12.42 8.39 38.30
CA THR A 132 13.23 9.16 39.27
C THR A 132 14.58 9.55 38.70
N VAL A 133 15.24 8.68 37.92
CA VAL A 133 16.51 9.01 37.25
C VAL A 133 16.30 10.09 36.19
N VAL A 134 15.22 10.02 35.40
CA VAL A 134 14.88 11.05 34.40
C VAL A 134 14.56 12.39 35.07
N GLU A 135 13.89 12.38 36.21
CA GLU A 135 13.58 13.57 37.00
C GLU A 135 14.86 14.20 37.59
N GLN A 136 15.78 13.38 38.12
CA GLN A 136 17.10 13.84 38.55
C GLN A 136 17.93 14.40 37.40
N ILE A 137 17.88 13.79 36.22
CA ILE A 137 18.57 14.30 35.02
C ILE A 137 17.97 15.65 34.60
N LYS A 138 16.64 15.80 34.69
CA LYS A 138 15.97 17.07 34.41
C LYS A 138 16.39 18.16 35.41
N ASP A 139 16.42 17.85 36.70
CA ASP A 139 16.85 18.80 37.74
C ASP A 139 18.32 19.22 37.58
N ILE A 140 19.20 18.29 37.21
CA ILE A 140 20.62 18.59 36.90
C ILE A 140 20.72 19.45 35.62
N SER A 141 19.89 19.18 34.61
CA SER A 141 19.79 19.99 33.40
C SER A 141 19.30 21.41 33.69
N ASP A 142 18.37 21.57 34.63
CA ASP A 142 17.83 22.88 35.03
C ASP A 142 18.85 23.68 35.86
N ILE A 143 19.64 23.03 36.72
CA ILE A 143 20.72 23.68 37.49
C ILE A 143 21.90 24.09 36.59
N THR A 144 22.17 23.34 35.52
CA THR A 144 23.26 23.64 34.58
C THR A 144 22.87 24.75 33.57
N SER A 145 21.58 25.08 33.47
CA SER A 145 21.07 26.11 32.56
C SER A 145 20.73 27.45 33.25
N ALA A 146 20.87 27.53 34.58
CA ALA A 146 20.84 28.77 35.38
C ALA A 146 22.27 29.26 35.68
#